data_AF-A0A1F7MWF0-F1
#
_entry.id   AF-A0A1F7MWF0-F1
#
_cell.length_a   1.000
_cell.length_b   1.000
_cell.length_c   1.000
_cell.angle_alpha   90.00
_cell.angle_beta   90.00
_cell.angle_gamma   90.00
#
_symmetry.space_group_name_H-M   'P 1'
#
loop_
_entity.id
_entity.type
_entity.pdbx_description
1 polymer ?
#
loop_
_entity_poly.entity_id
_entity_poly.type
_entity_poly.pdbx_seq_one_letter_code
_entity_poly.pdbx_strand_id
1 'polypeptide(L)'
;MSAVDGDGNEVAGIALPELAVPLATHTGFNLRHPDIGGAAQLLVFAGATLPFARTRAERAAAGDPRPSIEERYASREDYLARVRRAAEALVGERWLLEEDVELSVARAARMWDAWAGAGVC
;
A
#
# COMPACT_ATOMS: atom_id res chain seq x y z
N MET A 1 15.67 3.33 -13.95
CA MET A 1 14.62 3.50 -12.91
C MET A 1 14.83 2.41 -11.89
N SER A 2 14.46 2.63 -10.63
CA SER A 2 14.54 1.59 -9.60
C SER A 2 13.66 0.39 -9.98
N ALA A 3 14.00 -0.80 -9.48
CA ALA A 3 13.23 -2.01 -9.75
C ALA A 3 11.96 -2.02 -8.90
N VAL A 4 10.82 -2.24 -9.54
CA VAL A 4 9.51 -2.37 -8.89
C VAL A 4 8.98 -3.80 -9.02
N ASP A 5 8.15 -4.22 -8.07
CA ASP A 5 7.46 -5.51 -8.11
C ASP A 5 6.22 -5.47 -9.05
N GLY A 6 5.47 -6.58 -9.09
CA GLY A 6 4.24 -6.67 -9.89
C GLY A 6 3.12 -5.73 -9.42
N ASP A 7 3.24 -5.17 -8.22
CA ASP A 7 2.32 -4.18 -7.67
C ASP A 7 2.81 -2.75 -7.90
N GLY A 8 3.97 -2.56 -8.52
CA GLY A 8 4.57 -1.26 -8.76
C GLY A 8 5.22 -0.64 -7.52
N ASN A 9 5.41 -1.41 -6.44
CA ASN A 9 6.13 -0.95 -5.25
C ASN A 9 7.64 -1.15 -5.42
N GLU A 10 8.42 -0.25 -4.83
CA GLU A 10 9.88 -0.31 -4.86
C GLU A 10 10.41 -1.58 -4.15
N VAL A 11 11.33 -2.29 -4.80
CA VAL A 11 11.94 -3.53 -4.26
C VAL A 11 13.21 -3.24 -3.46
N ALA A 12 13.86 -2.09 -3.72
CA ALA A 12 15.08 -1.72 -3.04
C ALA A 12 14.81 -1.19 -1.61
N GLY A 13 15.71 -1.51 -0.69
CA GLY A 13 15.64 -1.03 0.70
C GLY A 13 14.95 -2.01 1.64
N ILE A 14 14.47 -1.50 2.79
CA ILE A 14 13.77 -2.28 3.80
C ILE A 14 12.28 -2.25 3.47
N ALA A 15 11.70 -3.42 3.19
CA ALA A 15 10.28 -3.55 2.92
C ALA A 15 9.49 -3.40 4.24
N LEU A 16 8.99 -2.18 4.49
CA LEU A 16 8.08 -1.92 5.60
C LEU A 16 6.81 -2.77 5.47
N PRO A 17 6.08 -3.04 6.57
CA PRO A 17 4.90 -3.90 6.53
C PRO A 17 3.83 -3.47 5.50
N GLU A 18 3.70 -2.16 5.23
CA GLU A 18 2.81 -1.59 4.21
C GLU A 18 3.21 -1.87 2.76
N LEU A 19 4.50 -2.12 2.51
CA LEU A 19 5.02 -2.52 1.20
C LEU A 19 5.01 -4.04 1.06
N ALA A 20 5.35 -4.77 2.11
CA ALA A 20 5.34 -6.23 2.12
C ALA A 20 3.92 -6.81 2.07
N VAL A 21 2.93 -6.10 2.62
CA VAL A 21 1.52 -6.51 2.64
C VAL A 21 0.67 -5.34 2.10
N PRO A 22 0.69 -5.08 0.79
CA PRO A 22 0.17 -3.83 0.24
C PRO A 22 -1.35 -3.83 0.09
N LEU A 23 -1.94 -2.65 0.29
CA LEU A 23 -3.30 -2.29 -0.13
C LEU A 23 -3.30 -1.24 -1.26
N ALA A 24 -2.12 -0.73 -1.61
CA ALA A 24 -1.90 0.31 -2.59
C ALA A 24 -0.48 0.21 -3.16
N THR A 25 -0.27 0.84 -4.32
CA THR A 25 1.07 1.15 -4.83
C THR A 25 1.56 2.46 -4.24
N HIS A 26 2.80 2.49 -3.76
CA HIS A 26 3.45 3.67 -3.22
C HIS A 26 4.61 4.09 -4.13
N THR A 27 4.59 5.35 -4.56
CA THR A 27 5.63 5.93 -5.41
C THR A 27 6.25 7.14 -4.74
N GLY A 28 7.56 7.31 -4.89
CA GLY A 28 8.29 8.47 -4.37
C GLY A 28 8.09 9.77 -5.16
N PHE A 29 7.21 9.76 -6.16
CA PHE A 29 6.94 10.90 -7.03
C PHE A 29 5.44 11.03 -7.29
N ASN A 30 5.00 12.24 -7.60
CA ASN A 30 3.64 12.51 -8.06
C ASN A 30 3.69 13.66 -9.07
N LEU A 31 2.73 13.71 -10.00
CA LEU A 31 2.60 14.81 -10.94
C LEU A 31 1.74 15.92 -10.36
N ARG A 32 1.98 17.15 -10.80
CA ARG A 32 1.13 18.28 -10.43
C ARG A 32 -0.27 18.11 -11.02
N HIS A 33 -1.29 18.50 -10.26
CA HIS A 33 -2.65 18.56 -10.78
C HIS A 33 -2.72 19.55 -11.97
N PRO A 34 -3.46 19.24 -13.06
CA PRO A 34 -3.56 20.14 -14.21
C PRO A 34 -3.98 21.57 -13.85
N ASP A 35 -4.87 21.72 -12.87
CA ASP A 35 -5.43 23.02 -12.44
C ASP A 35 -4.42 23.98 -11.81
N ILE A 36 -3.28 23.47 -11.30
CA ILE A 36 -2.22 24.30 -10.70
C ILE A 36 -1.05 24.58 -11.67
N GLY A 37 -1.24 24.24 -12.95
CA GLY A 37 -0.25 24.38 -14.00
C GLY A 37 0.91 23.39 -13.89
N GLY A 38 1.57 23.14 -15.04
CA GLY A 38 2.75 22.29 -15.11
C GLY A 38 2.46 20.79 -14.89
N ALA A 39 1.38 20.25 -15.48
CA ALA A 39 0.92 18.86 -15.27
C ALA A 39 1.99 17.78 -15.55
N ALA A 40 2.97 18.06 -16.41
CA ALA A 40 4.08 17.16 -16.69
C ALA A 40 5.25 17.27 -15.68
N GLN A 41 5.18 18.22 -14.75
CA GLN A 41 6.19 18.42 -13.71
C GLN A 41 5.83 17.65 -12.44
N LEU A 42 6.86 17.27 -11.71
CA LEU A 42 6.69 16.66 -10.40
C LEU A 42 6.12 17.66 -9.39
N LEU A 43 5.21 17.18 -8.55
CA LEU A 43 4.89 17.82 -7.30
C LEU A 43 6.01 17.47 -6.30
N VAL A 44 6.99 18.36 -6.20
CA VAL A 44 8.22 18.13 -5.42
C VAL A 44 7.87 17.78 -3.97
N PHE A 45 8.52 16.73 -3.45
CA PHE A 45 8.31 16.15 -2.11
C PHE A 45 6.97 15.46 -1.86
N ALA A 46 6.11 15.32 -2.87
CA ALA A 46 4.88 14.54 -2.77
C ALA A 46 5.03 13.21 -3.51
N GLY A 47 4.92 12.10 -2.77
CA GLY A 47 4.69 10.79 -3.36
C GLY A 47 3.23 10.59 -3.75
N ALA A 48 2.93 9.47 -4.40
CA ALA A 48 1.57 9.04 -4.65
C ALA A 48 1.28 7.69 -4.00
N THR A 49 0.08 7.57 -3.43
CA THR A 49 -0.52 6.31 -2.99
C THR A 49 -1.68 6.02 -3.94
N LEU A 50 -1.58 4.90 -4.66
CA LEU A 50 -2.58 4.46 -5.64
C LEU A 50 -3.25 3.19 -5.13
N PRO A 51 -4.43 3.29 -4.47
CA PRO A 51 -5.13 2.14 -3.91
C PRO A 51 -5.37 1.05 -4.97
N PHE A 52 -5.37 -0.21 -4.53
CA PHE A 52 -5.85 -1.29 -5.37
C PHE A 52 -7.39 -1.25 -5.46
N ALA A 53 -7.93 -1.80 -6.53
CA ALA A 53 -9.37 -2.05 -6.62
C ALA A 53 -9.83 -2.87 -5.41
N ARG A 54 -11.01 -2.58 -4.86
CA ARG A 54 -11.53 -3.32 -3.70
C ARG A 54 -11.95 -4.72 -4.10
N THR A 55 -12.63 -4.81 -5.23
CA THR A 55 -13.22 -6.05 -5.74
C THR A 55 -12.66 -6.47 -7.07
N ARG A 56 -12.83 -7.75 -7.42
CA ARG A 56 -12.49 -8.27 -8.75
C ARG A 56 -13.23 -7.53 -9.87
N ALA A 57 -14.47 -7.12 -9.62
CA ALA A 57 -15.30 -6.40 -10.58
C ALA A 57 -14.78 -4.98 -10.83
N GLU A 58 -14.44 -4.24 -9.77
CA GLU A 58 -13.81 -2.92 -9.88
C GLU A 58 -12.49 -2.99 -10.64
N ARG A 59 -11.65 -3.99 -10.35
CA ARG A 59 -10.39 -4.23 -11.05
C ARG A 59 -10.62 -4.41 -12.55
N ALA A 60 -11.55 -5.30 -12.91
CA ALA A 60 -11.85 -5.61 -14.31
C ALA A 60 -12.42 -4.40 -15.06
N ALA A 61 -13.28 -3.62 -14.43
CA ALA A 61 -13.85 -2.40 -15.00
C ALA A 61 -12.78 -1.31 -15.23
N ALA A 62 -11.83 -1.17 -14.30
CA ALA A 62 -10.72 -0.22 -14.42
C ALA A 62 -9.59 -0.70 -15.35
N GLY A 63 -9.58 -1.99 -15.72
CA GLY A 63 -8.46 -2.59 -16.46
C GLY A 63 -7.16 -2.64 -15.63
N ASP A 64 -7.26 -2.65 -14.30
CA ASP A 64 -6.10 -2.64 -13.42
C ASP A 64 -5.42 -4.02 -13.45
N PRO A 65 -4.12 -4.12 -13.82
CA PRO A 65 -3.42 -5.40 -13.84
C PRO A 65 -3.14 -5.95 -12.43
N ARG A 66 -3.19 -5.10 -11.39
CA ARG A 66 -2.89 -5.47 -10.01
C ARG A 66 -4.08 -6.24 -9.40
N PRO A 67 -3.86 -7.36 -8.70
CA PRO A 67 -4.94 -8.05 -7.98
C PRO A 67 -5.71 -7.10 -7.03
N SER A 68 -7.03 -7.27 -6.94
CA SER A 68 -7.86 -6.48 -6.01
C SER A 68 -7.61 -6.88 -4.55
N ILE A 69 -8.07 -6.05 -3.61
CA ILE A 69 -7.96 -6.34 -2.17
C ILE A 69 -8.68 -7.65 -1.83
N GLU A 70 -9.90 -7.84 -2.35
CA GLU A 70 -10.70 -9.08 -2.22
C GLU A 70 -9.97 -10.32 -2.72
N GLU A 71 -9.18 -10.20 -3.79
CA GLU A 71 -8.43 -11.33 -4.35
C GLU A 71 -7.13 -11.62 -3.58
N ARG A 72 -6.62 -10.67 -2.80
CA ARG A 72 -5.35 -10.79 -2.04
C ARG A 72 -5.54 -11.35 -0.64
N TYR A 73 -6.59 -10.90 0.03
CA TYR A 73 -6.80 -11.12 1.45
C TYR A 73 -8.17 -11.74 1.69
N ALA A 74 -8.19 -12.84 2.43
CA ALA A 74 -9.44 -13.56 2.71
C ALA A 74 -10.37 -12.75 3.62
N SER A 75 -9.79 -11.93 4.51
CA SER A 75 -10.52 -11.02 5.40
C SER A 75 -9.60 -9.92 5.94
N ARG A 76 -10.19 -8.99 6.70
CA ARG A 76 -9.44 -7.96 7.45
C ARG A 76 -8.47 -8.60 8.43
N GLU A 77 -8.88 -9.67 9.10
CA GLU A 77 -8.08 -10.41 10.07
C GLU A 77 -6.88 -11.11 9.41
N ASP A 78 -7.08 -11.71 8.23
CA ASP A 78 -5.99 -12.29 7.43
C ASP A 78 -4.96 -11.22 7.05
N TYR A 79 -5.43 -10.06 6.56
CA TYR A 79 -4.55 -8.94 6.26
C TYR A 79 -3.74 -8.47 7.49
N LEU A 80 -4.39 -8.22 8.62
CA LEU A 80 -3.72 -7.76 9.84
C LEU A 80 -2.75 -8.81 10.41
N ALA A 81 -3.08 -10.11 10.29
CA ALA A 81 -2.17 -11.19 10.68
C ALA A 81 -0.92 -11.23 9.80
N ARG A 82 -1.06 -11.01 8.49
CA ARG A 82 0.10 -10.92 7.57
C ARG A 82 0.97 -9.69 7.88
N VAL A 83 0.36 -8.54 8.14
CA VAL A 83 1.09 -7.32 8.55
C VAL A 83 1.88 -7.56 9.83
N ARG A 84 1.26 -8.19 10.83
CA ARG A 84 1.93 -8.54 12.09
C ARG A 84 3.16 -9.40 11.85
N ARG A 85 3.03 -10.47 11.05
CA ARG A 85 4.16 -11.35 10.69
C ARG A 85 5.28 -10.60 9.98
N ALA A 86 4.94 -9.67 9.08
CA ALA A 86 5.93 -8.83 8.41
C ALA A 86 6.67 -7.92 9.40
N ALA A 87 5.95 -7.31 10.35
CA ALA A 87 6.55 -6.49 11.40
C ALA A 87 7.44 -7.32 12.34
N GLU A 88 6.98 -8.49 12.78
CA GLU A 88 7.75 -9.43 13.62
C GLU A 88 9.04 -9.90 12.92
N ALA A 89 9.00 -10.12 11.61
CA ALA A 89 10.20 -10.43 10.83
C ALA A 89 11.23 -9.30 10.88
N LEU A 90 10.79 -8.05 10.73
CA LEU A 90 11.66 -6.87 10.84
C LEU A 90 12.20 -6.66 12.27
N VAL A 91 11.45 -7.06 13.31
CA VAL A 91 11.98 -7.11 14.68
C VAL A 91 13.10 -8.14 14.80
N GLY A 92 12.91 -9.33 14.22
CA GLY A 92 13.95 -10.37 14.16
C GLY A 92 15.22 -9.91 13.45
N GLU A 93 15.08 -9.07 12.42
CA GLU A 93 16.17 -8.43 11.69
C GLU A 93 16.73 -7.16 12.37
N ARG A 94 16.13 -6.72 13.48
CA ARG A 94 16.49 -5.51 14.26
C ARG A 94 16.27 -4.19 13.52
N TRP A 95 15.32 -4.15 12.59
CA TRP A 95 14.86 -2.93 11.93
C TRP A 95 13.71 -2.25 12.66
N LEU A 96 12.92 -3.01 13.43
CA LEU A 96 11.83 -2.51 14.26
C LEU A 96 12.02 -2.94 15.73
N LEU A 97 11.42 -2.19 16.65
CA LEU A 97 11.28 -2.57 18.05
C LEU A 97 10.04 -3.46 18.23
N GLU A 98 10.00 -4.24 19.31
CA GLU A 98 8.83 -5.07 19.64
C GLU A 98 7.54 -4.24 19.77
N GLU A 99 7.64 -3.02 20.32
CA GLU A 99 6.51 -2.08 20.44
C GLU A 99 5.99 -1.57 19.09
N ASP A 100 6.83 -1.56 18.04
CA ASP A 100 6.44 -1.10 16.71
C ASP A 100 5.50 -2.07 15.98
N VAL A 101 5.43 -3.32 16.44
CA VAL A 101 4.53 -4.33 15.85
C VAL A 101 3.09 -3.90 16.00
N GLU A 102 2.67 -3.48 17.21
CA GLU A 102 1.30 -3.01 17.44
C GLU A 102 1.01 -1.69 16.72
N LEU A 103 2.00 -0.79 16.64
CA LEU A 103 1.87 0.45 15.87
C LEU A 103 1.64 0.16 14.38
N SER A 104 2.37 -0.80 13.82
CA SER A 104 2.23 -1.24 12.43
C SER A 104 0.85 -1.84 12.16
N VAL A 105 0.37 -2.72 13.05
CA VAL A 105 -0.96 -3.34 12.95
C VAL A 105 -2.07 -2.29 13.08
N ALA A 106 -1.96 -1.34 14.02
CA ALA A 106 -2.92 -0.25 14.20
C ALA A 106 -2.96 0.69 12.99
N ARG A 107 -1.80 1.00 12.39
CA ARG A 107 -1.74 1.78 11.15
C ARG A 107 -2.39 1.02 10.00
N ALA A 108 -2.05 -0.26 9.83
CA ALA A 108 -2.64 -1.11 8.80
C ALA A 108 -4.16 -1.24 8.93
N ALA A 109 -4.69 -1.33 10.16
CA ALA A 109 -6.13 -1.33 10.42
C ALA A 109 -6.82 -0.08 9.85
N ARG A 110 -6.27 1.11 10.11
CA ARG A 110 -6.79 2.37 9.55
C ARG A 110 -6.75 2.39 8.02
N MET A 111 -5.68 1.84 7.44
CA MET A 111 -5.51 1.75 5.99
C MET A 111 -6.51 0.78 5.35
N TRP A 112 -6.77 -0.35 6.00
CA TRP A 112 -7.85 -1.26 5.59
C TRP A 112 -9.19 -0.54 5.59
N ASP A 113 -9.52 0.18 6.67
CA ASP A 113 -10.80 0.85 6.79
C ASP A 113 -10.96 1.95 5.72
N ALA A 114 -9.87 2.63 5.34
CA ALA A 114 -9.85 3.66 4.30
C ALA A 114 -9.96 3.11 2.87
N TRP A 115 -9.34 1.97 2.57
CA TRP A 115 -9.23 1.47 1.19
C TRP A 115 -10.10 0.25 0.90
N ALA A 116 -10.32 -0.62 1.89
CA ALA A 116 -11.12 -1.84 1.77
C ALA A 116 -12.53 -1.69 2.37
N GLY A 117 -12.74 -0.70 3.25
CA GLY A 117 -14.04 -0.43 3.86
C GLY A 117 -15.13 -0.09 2.82
N ALA A 118 -16.38 -0.50 3.12
CA ALA A 118 -17.54 -0.05 2.38
C ALA A 118 -17.60 1.49 2.44
N GLY A 119 -17.54 2.13 1.27
CA GLY A 119 -17.22 3.55 1.12
C GLY A 119 -18.01 4.49 2.03
N VAL A 120 -17.31 5.48 2.58
CA VAL A 120 -17.92 6.79 2.81
C VAL A 120 -18.00 7.45 1.44
N CYS A 121 -19.24 7.64 1.00
CA CYS A 121 -19.63 8.45 -0.15
C CYS A 121 -19.17 9.90 0.01
#